data_AF-A0A950EZ36-F1
#
_entry.id   AF-A0A950EZ36-F1
#
_cell.length_a   1.000
_cell.length_b   1.000
_cell.length_c   1.000
_cell.angle_alpha   90.00
_cell.angle_beta   90.00
_cell.angle_gamma   90.00
#
_symmetry.space_group_name_H-M   'P 1'
#
loop_
_entity.id
_entity.type
_entity.pdbx_description
1 polymer ?
#
loop_
_entity_poly.entity_id
_entity_poly.type
_entity_poly.pdbx_seq_one_letter_code
_entity_poly.pdbx_strand_id
1 'polypeptide(L)'
;MQESRRLALANYWVAFALFLPAVALGAWQMLVRSPLPAPLDDPGAYYASVTLHGTVMAYVLTTFFTMGFGYAVCETSLGRSIRGLTAAWIGFAVCLVGSVMAAVTVVAGKASVLYTFYPPLLASGWYYGGAFLLIAGSMVWVALMVVNMMAWKRENPDQPVALPMFAIAATALLWAWAASGVLIELACILLPRAFGWSDLIDAALARTLFSVTLHAIVYFWLMPAYIAFYTLVPQVAGGRLYSDTMGRLAFVMFLVFSLPVGLHHLLMDPEHGSGFKFLQSLLTFLVALPTLLTVFSITASLEIAGRLRGGRGLLGWVRALPWDEPMVLAVALSLLMLAPGGFGGLINMSYAMNAMIHNTSWVTAHFHLIFGGTVVIMYFAIAY
;
A
#
# COMPACT_ATOMS: atom_id res chain seq x y z
N MET A 1 -12.39 -23.62 6.42
CA MET A 1 -10.98 -23.50 6.03
C MET A 1 -10.79 -23.50 4.52
N GLN A 2 -11.26 -24.54 3.80
CA GLN A 2 -11.10 -24.62 2.33
C GLN A 2 -11.70 -23.42 1.56
N GLU A 3 -12.88 -22.94 1.94
CA GLU A 3 -13.52 -21.78 1.30
C GLU A 3 -12.79 -20.45 1.55
N SER A 4 -12.28 -20.24 2.76
CA SER A 4 -11.47 -19.05 3.10
C SER A 4 -10.15 -19.04 2.31
N ARG A 5 -9.53 -20.21 2.10
CA ARG A 5 -8.38 -20.37 1.19
C ARG A 5 -8.73 -20.04 -0.26
N ARG A 6 -9.90 -20.47 -0.76
CA ARG A 6 -10.37 -20.13 -2.12
C ARG A 6 -10.52 -18.61 -2.28
N LEU A 7 -11.08 -17.94 -1.29
CA LEU A 7 -11.21 -16.48 -1.30
C LEU A 7 -9.86 -15.78 -1.32
N ALA A 8 -8.91 -16.19 -0.47
CA ALA A 8 -7.56 -15.62 -0.46
C ALA A 8 -6.85 -15.78 -1.82
N LEU A 9 -6.94 -16.97 -2.42
CA LEU A 9 -6.38 -17.24 -3.75
C LEU A 9 -7.08 -16.44 -4.85
N ALA A 10 -8.41 -16.29 -4.81
CA ALA A 10 -9.14 -15.48 -5.78
C ALA A 10 -8.67 -14.02 -5.77
N ASN A 11 -8.42 -13.46 -4.58
CA ASN A 11 -7.83 -12.14 -4.43
C ASN A 11 -6.44 -12.06 -5.07
N TYR A 12 -5.54 -13.01 -4.78
CA TYR A 12 -4.21 -13.04 -5.40
C TYR A 12 -4.25 -13.20 -6.91
N TRP A 13 -5.13 -14.03 -7.45
CA TRP A 13 -5.29 -14.18 -8.89
C TRP A 13 -5.68 -12.87 -9.56
N VAL A 14 -6.64 -12.13 -9.01
CA VAL A 14 -7.03 -10.81 -9.55
C VAL A 14 -5.87 -9.82 -9.45
N ALA A 15 -5.20 -9.77 -8.29
CA ALA A 15 -4.08 -8.87 -8.04
C ALA A 15 -2.95 -9.07 -9.08
N PHE A 16 -2.49 -10.31 -9.26
CA PHE A 16 -1.40 -10.60 -10.19
C PHE A 16 -1.83 -10.59 -11.66
N ALA A 17 -3.06 -11.00 -11.99
CA ALA A 17 -3.55 -10.94 -13.37
C ALA A 17 -3.61 -9.52 -13.91
N LEU A 18 -3.98 -8.53 -13.08
CA LEU A 18 -4.02 -7.13 -13.47
C LEU A 18 -2.65 -6.44 -13.32
N PHE A 19 -1.79 -6.90 -12.41
CA PHE A 19 -0.40 -6.44 -12.32
C PHE A 19 0.37 -6.64 -13.63
N LEU A 20 0.24 -7.80 -14.30
CA LEU A 20 1.01 -8.13 -15.50
C LEU A 20 0.86 -7.12 -16.65
N PRO A 21 -0.36 -6.77 -17.13
CA PRO A 21 -0.50 -5.74 -18.13
C PRO A 21 -0.09 -4.36 -17.60
N ALA A 22 -0.35 -4.06 -16.32
CA ALA A 22 0.05 -2.77 -15.75
C ALA A 22 1.57 -2.58 -15.71
N VAL A 23 2.36 -3.61 -15.36
CA VAL A 23 3.82 -3.51 -15.35
C VAL A 23 4.38 -3.37 -16.77
N ALA A 24 3.76 -4.01 -17.77
CA ALA A 24 4.12 -3.80 -19.17
C ALA A 24 3.91 -2.35 -19.62
N LEU A 25 2.82 -1.70 -19.17
CA LEU A 25 2.62 -0.26 -19.41
C LEU A 25 3.69 0.59 -18.72
N GLY A 26 4.11 0.22 -17.51
CA GLY A 26 5.20 0.92 -16.81
C GLY A 26 6.55 0.82 -17.54
N ALA A 27 6.87 -0.36 -18.07
CA ALA A 27 8.05 -0.55 -18.92
C ALA A 27 7.95 0.28 -20.20
N TRP A 28 6.79 0.30 -20.84
CA TRP A 28 6.54 1.11 -22.03
C TRP A 28 6.65 2.62 -21.74
N GLN A 29 6.14 3.11 -20.61
CA GLN A 29 6.31 4.51 -20.18
C GLN A 29 7.79 4.90 -20.07
N MET A 30 8.65 3.98 -19.61
CA MET A 30 10.10 4.24 -19.56
C MET A 30 10.72 4.29 -20.95
N LEU A 31 10.27 3.45 -21.89
CA LEU A 31 10.71 3.53 -23.29
C LEU A 31 10.37 4.90 -23.89
N VAL A 32 9.11 5.35 -23.76
CA VAL A 32 8.64 6.67 -24.25
C VAL A 32 9.44 7.83 -23.64
N ARG A 33 9.85 7.70 -22.38
CA ARG A 33 10.64 8.74 -21.67
C ARG A 33 12.15 8.61 -21.87
N SER A 34 12.61 7.66 -22.67
CA SER A 34 14.03 7.42 -22.93
C SER A 34 14.42 7.87 -24.34
N PRO A 35 15.73 7.96 -24.65
CA PRO A 35 16.18 8.17 -26.02
C PRO A 35 15.92 6.99 -26.97
N LEU A 36 15.33 5.88 -26.49
CA LEU A 36 15.06 4.69 -27.27
C LEU A 36 13.75 4.84 -28.07
N PRO A 37 13.64 4.25 -29.27
CA PRO A 37 12.39 4.23 -30.01
C PRO A 37 11.27 3.51 -29.23
N ALA A 38 10.12 4.17 -29.09
CA ALA A 38 8.93 3.59 -28.47
C ALA A 38 7.81 3.41 -29.50
N PRO A 39 7.16 2.24 -29.58
CA PRO A 39 5.96 2.08 -30.39
C PRO A 39 4.81 2.89 -29.80
N LEU A 40 3.91 3.43 -30.64
CA LEU A 40 2.74 4.22 -30.22
C LEU A 40 3.10 5.46 -29.39
N ASP A 41 4.16 6.18 -29.78
CA ASP A 41 4.59 7.45 -29.17
C ASP A 41 3.56 8.57 -29.42
N ASP A 42 2.44 8.49 -28.72
CA ASP A 42 1.34 9.44 -28.72
C ASP A 42 1.08 9.92 -27.28
N PRO A 43 1.00 11.24 -27.02
CA PRO A 43 0.72 11.76 -25.69
C PRO A 43 -0.58 11.22 -25.07
N GLY A 44 -1.63 11.03 -25.88
CA GLY A 44 -2.90 10.48 -25.39
C GLY A 44 -2.75 9.04 -24.88
N ALA A 45 -2.09 8.19 -25.67
CA ALA A 45 -1.74 6.83 -25.27
C ALA A 45 -0.84 6.83 -24.02
N TYR A 46 0.13 7.77 -23.94
CA TYR A 46 1.00 7.92 -22.78
C TYR A 46 0.21 8.19 -21.50
N TYR A 47 -0.63 9.22 -21.46
CA TYR A 47 -1.39 9.56 -20.25
C TYR A 47 -2.49 8.54 -19.91
N ALA A 48 -3.09 7.89 -20.91
CA ALA A 48 -3.99 6.75 -20.67
C ALA A 48 -3.24 5.58 -20.01
N SER A 49 -2.01 5.29 -20.47
CA SER A 49 -1.16 4.27 -19.84
C SER A 49 -0.81 4.63 -18.39
N VAL A 50 -0.49 5.89 -18.10
CA VAL A 50 -0.12 6.33 -16.75
C VAL A 50 -1.33 6.25 -15.83
N THR A 51 -2.52 6.57 -16.35
CA THR A 51 -3.78 6.39 -15.64
C THR A 51 -4.02 4.91 -15.33
N LEU A 52 -3.96 4.02 -16.33
CA LEU A 52 -4.22 2.60 -16.10
C LEU A 52 -3.17 1.95 -15.20
N HIS A 53 -1.88 2.21 -15.46
CA HIS A 53 -0.77 1.71 -14.64
C HIS A 53 -0.92 2.17 -13.19
N GLY A 54 -1.09 3.48 -12.97
CA GLY A 54 -1.22 4.04 -11.64
C GLY A 54 -2.44 3.50 -10.90
N THR A 55 -3.60 3.43 -11.56
CA THR A 55 -4.84 2.95 -10.93
C THR A 55 -4.74 1.47 -10.56
N VAL A 56 -4.19 0.63 -11.45
CA VAL A 56 -4.00 -0.78 -11.15
C VAL A 56 -2.97 -1.00 -10.04
N MET A 57 -1.82 -0.33 -10.10
CA MET A 57 -0.76 -0.50 -9.11
C MET A 57 -1.17 0.04 -7.73
N ALA A 58 -1.75 1.23 -7.67
CA ALA A 58 -2.06 1.92 -6.42
C ALA A 58 -3.32 1.40 -5.72
N TYR A 59 -4.33 0.96 -6.47
CA TYR A 59 -5.60 0.54 -5.87
C TYR A 59 -5.87 -0.95 -6.08
N VAL A 60 -5.82 -1.43 -7.31
CA VAL A 60 -6.28 -2.79 -7.61
C VAL A 60 -5.35 -3.85 -7.01
N LEU A 61 -4.08 -3.85 -7.41
CA LEU A 61 -3.06 -4.79 -6.95
C LEU A 61 -3.01 -4.85 -5.42
N THR A 62 -2.89 -3.70 -4.79
CA THR A 62 -2.66 -3.58 -3.35
C THR A 62 -3.90 -3.91 -2.53
N THR A 63 -5.09 -3.48 -2.96
CA THR A 63 -6.34 -3.83 -2.27
C THR A 63 -6.57 -5.33 -2.32
N PHE A 64 -6.51 -5.96 -3.51
CA PHE A 64 -6.71 -7.40 -3.61
C PHE A 64 -5.61 -8.18 -2.88
N PHE A 65 -4.35 -7.80 -3.03
CA PHE A 65 -3.25 -8.47 -2.34
C PHE A 65 -3.43 -8.41 -0.81
N THR A 66 -3.65 -7.22 -0.25
CA THR A 66 -3.84 -7.06 1.20
C THR A 66 -5.09 -7.76 1.70
N MET A 67 -6.19 -7.76 0.92
CA MET A 67 -7.40 -8.51 1.27
C MET A 67 -7.13 -10.02 1.35
N GLY A 68 -6.51 -10.59 0.31
CA GLY A 68 -6.15 -12.00 0.26
C GLY A 68 -5.20 -12.41 1.39
N PHE A 69 -4.16 -11.62 1.61
CA PHE A 69 -3.20 -11.83 2.69
C PHE A 69 -3.85 -11.73 4.07
N GLY A 70 -4.71 -10.73 4.27
CA GLY A 70 -5.46 -10.56 5.52
C GLY A 70 -6.39 -11.72 5.83
N TYR A 71 -7.09 -12.27 4.82
CA TYR A 71 -7.92 -13.45 5.01
C TYR A 71 -7.10 -14.68 5.40
N ALA A 72 -5.96 -14.92 4.74
CA ALA A 72 -5.06 -16.03 5.05
C ALA A 72 -4.44 -15.89 6.46
N VAL A 73 -3.99 -14.68 6.81
CA VAL A 73 -3.46 -14.37 8.15
C VAL A 73 -4.53 -14.53 9.22
N CYS A 74 -5.74 -14.02 8.98
CA CYS A 74 -6.84 -14.09 9.93
C CYS A 74 -7.18 -15.54 10.28
N GLU A 75 -7.31 -16.40 9.27
CA GLU A 75 -7.63 -17.80 9.48
C GLU A 75 -6.52 -18.55 10.23
N THR A 76 -5.27 -18.41 9.78
CA THR A 76 -4.13 -19.13 10.36
C THR A 76 -3.81 -18.65 11.78
N SER A 77 -3.87 -17.34 12.02
CA SER A 77 -3.55 -16.75 13.33
C SER A 77 -4.62 -16.99 14.37
N LEU A 78 -5.89 -17.04 13.97
CA LEU A 78 -7.02 -17.26 14.89
C LEU A 78 -7.39 -18.74 15.02
N GLY A 79 -6.79 -19.62 14.21
CA GLY A 79 -7.03 -21.06 14.21
C GLY A 79 -8.46 -21.46 13.84
N ARG A 80 -9.16 -20.64 13.04
CA ARG A 80 -10.57 -20.83 12.71
C ARG A 80 -10.98 -20.17 11.41
N SER A 81 -12.07 -20.66 10.82
CA SER A 81 -12.63 -20.10 9.58
C SER A 81 -13.14 -18.66 9.81
N ILE A 82 -13.03 -17.84 8.77
CA ILE A 82 -13.47 -16.44 8.80
C ILE A 82 -14.97 -16.35 9.07
N ARG A 83 -15.35 -15.62 10.13
CA ARG A 83 -16.75 -15.22 10.36
C ARG A 83 -17.15 -14.20 9.31
N GLY A 84 -18.33 -14.38 8.68
CA GLY A 84 -18.84 -13.47 7.66
C GLY A 84 -18.32 -13.75 6.24
N LEU A 85 -18.01 -15.02 5.92
CA LEU A 85 -17.49 -15.42 4.60
C LEU A 85 -18.37 -14.96 3.42
N THR A 86 -19.69 -14.99 3.54
CA THR A 86 -20.59 -14.47 2.50
C THR A 86 -20.36 -12.98 2.24
N ALA A 87 -20.24 -12.18 3.31
CA ALA A 87 -19.90 -10.76 3.17
C ALA A 87 -18.51 -10.58 2.56
N ALA A 88 -17.55 -11.45 2.88
CA ALA A 88 -16.21 -11.42 2.31
C ALA A 88 -16.23 -11.63 0.78
N TRP A 89 -17.04 -12.58 0.29
CA TRP A 89 -17.27 -12.79 -1.15
C TRP A 89 -18.01 -11.63 -1.82
N ILE A 90 -19.00 -11.03 -1.15
CA ILE A 90 -19.69 -9.83 -1.64
C ILE A 90 -18.69 -8.68 -1.79
N GLY A 91 -17.86 -8.42 -0.76
CA GLY A 91 -16.81 -7.40 -0.81
C GLY A 91 -15.83 -7.64 -1.96
N PHE A 92 -15.37 -8.88 -2.14
CA PHE A 92 -14.54 -9.28 -3.29
C PHE A 92 -15.22 -8.98 -4.63
N ALA A 93 -16.48 -9.36 -4.80
CA ALA A 93 -17.23 -9.14 -6.05
C ALA A 93 -17.41 -7.64 -6.36
N VAL A 94 -17.74 -6.83 -5.34
CA VAL A 94 -17.85 -5.37 -5.48
C VAL A 94 -16.51 -4.76 -5.89
N CYS A 95 -15.41 -5.19 -5.26
CA CYS A 95 -14.07 -4.76 -5.64
C CYS A 95 -13.71 -5.11 -7.09
N LEU A 96 -14.09 -6.33 -7.53
CA LEU A 96 -13.80 -6.83 -8.86
C LEU A 96 -14.57 -6.06 -9.92
N VAL A 97 -15.87 -5.86 -9.71
CA VAL A 97 -16.71 -5.04 -10.59
C VAL A 97 -16.16 -3.63 -10.69
N GLY A 98 -15.79 -3.00 -9.57
CA GLY A 98 -15.19 -1.68 -9.55
C GLY A 98 -13.89 -1.60 -10.37
N SER A 99 -13.01 -2.58 -10.19
CA SER A 99 -11.72 -2.65 -10.90
C SER A 99 -11.89 -2.82 -12.41
N VAL A 100 -12.77 -3.73 -12.83
CA VAL A 100 -13.08 -3.94 -14.25
C VAL A 100 -13.70 -2.69 -14.85
N MET A 101 -14.65 -2.06 -14.14
CA MET A 101 -15.31 -0.84 -14.61
C MET A 101 -14.34 0.32 -14.80
N ALA A 102 -13.41 0.54 -13.85
CA ALA A 102 -12.37 1.56 -13.97
C ALA A 102 -11.42 1.25 -15.14
N ALA A 103 -10.90 0.02 -15.21
CA ALA A 103 -9.95 -0.39 -16.25
C ALA A 103 -10.55 -0.29 -17.66
N VAL A 104 -11.77 -0.80 -17.86
CA VAL A 104 -12.49 -0.71 -19.14
C VAL A 104 -12.72 0.75 -19.54
N THR A 105 -13.05 1.62 -18.59
CA THR A 105 -13.26 3.05 -18.89
C THR A 105 -11.98 3.74 -19.36
N VAL A 106 -10.83 3.40 -18.78
CA VAL A 106 -9.52 3.92 -19.24
C VAL A 106 -9.18 3.37 -20.63
N VAL A 107 -9.32 2.05 -20.84
CA VAL A 107 -9.04 1.41 -22.15
C VAL A 107 -9.96 1.95 -23.25
N ALA A 108 -11.20 2.31 -22.93
CA ALA A 108 -12.14 2.94 -23.85
C ALA A 108 -11.81 4.41 -24.18
N GLY A 109 -10.68 4.95 -23.69
CA GLY A 109 -10.29 6.35 -23.91
C GLY A 109 -11.13 7.37 -23.16
N LYS A 110 -11.93 6.93 -22.16
CA LYS A 110 -12.87 7.78 -21.41
C LYS A 110 -12.34 8.23 -20.05
N ALA A 111 -11.09 7.90 -19.73
CA ALA A 111 -10.42 8.33 -18.51
C ALA A 111 -8.91 8.44 -18.74
N SER A 112 -8.40 9.67 -18.72
CA SER A 112 -6.96 9.97 -18.78
C SER A 112 -6.63 11.07 -17.76
N VAL A 113 -6.77 10.72 -16.49
CA VAL A 113 -6.74 11.67 -15.34
C VAL A 113 -5.71 11.26 -14.28
N LEU A 114 -4.85 10.28 -14.59
CA LEU A 114 -3.91 9.68 -13.65
C LEU A 114 -4.63 8.96 -12.48
N TYR A 115 -3.85 8.33 -11.61
CA TYR A 115 -4.39 7.67 -10.41
C TYR A 115 -4.80 8.65 -9.30
N THR A 116 -4.39 9.92 -9.38
CA THR A 116 -4.80 10.97 -8.42
C THR A 116 -6.06 11.71 -8.84
N PHE A 117 -6.43 11.64 -10.13
CA PHE A 117 -7.67 12.19 -10.68
C PHE A 117 -8.06 13.60 -10.20
N TYR A 118 -7.05 14.46 -10.05
CA TYR A 118 -7.23 15.81 -9.52
C TYR A 118 -8.09 16.69 -10.44
N PRO A 119 -9.16 17.31 -9.91
CA PRO A 119 -9.87 18.36 -10.63
C PRO A 119 -8.96 19.54 -11.01
N PRO A 120 -9.27 20.28 -12.10
CA PRO A 120 -10.49 20.20 -12.91
C PRO A 120 -10.45 19.13 -14.02
N LEU A 121 -9.42 18.29 -14.10
CA LEU A 121 -9.37 17.18 -15.06
C LEU A 121 -10.46 16.15 -14.72
N LEU A 122 -11.46 16.04 -15.60
CA LEU A 122 -12.64 15.21 -15.37
C LEU A 122 -12.66 14.02 -16.34
N ALA A 123 -12.82 12.82 -15.79
CA ALA A 123 -13.06 11.58 -16.54
C ALA A 123 -14.55 11.24 -16.60
N SER A 124 -14.88 10.16 -17.31
CA SER A 124 -16.21 9.55 -17.26
C SER A 124 -16.62 9.17 -15.83
N GLY A 125 -17.89 9.38 -15.48
CA GLY A 125 -18.48 8.93 -14.20
C GLY A 125 -18.30 7.44 -13.92
N TRP A 126 -18.18 6.61 -14.97
CA TRP A 126 -17.92 5.18 -14.85
C TRP A 126 -16.52 4.87 -14.29
N TYR A 127 -15.51 5.70 -14.58
CA TYR A 127 -14.18 5.55 -13.99
C TYR A 127 -14.21 5.82 -12.49
N TYR A 128 -14.81 6.96 -12.10
CA TYR A 128 -14.97 7.34 -10.69
C TYR A 128 -15.84 6.34 -9.93
N GLY A 129 -16.90 5.84 -10.56
CA GLY A 129 -17.74 4.79 -9.98
C GLY A 129 -16.95 3.50 -9.77
N GLY A 130 -16.04 3.17 -10.69
CA GLY A 130 -15.20 1.98 -10.60
C GLY A 130 -14.24 2.07 -9.42
N ALA A 131 -13.53 3.20 -9.31
CA ALA A 131 -12.68 3.50 -8.18
C ALA A 131 -13.46 3.49 -6.85
N PHE A 132 -14.65 4.12 -6.83
CA PHE A 132 -15.51 4.14 -5.64
C PHE A 132 -15.92 2.74 -5.21
N LEU A 133 -16.41 1.90 -6.12
CA LEU A 133 -16.80 0.52 -5.81
C LEU A 133 -15.61 -0.31 -5.30
N LEU A 134 -14.44 -0.17 -5.91
CA LEU A 134 -13.22 -0.83 -5.44
C LEU A 134 -12.90 -0.48 -3.99
N ILE A 135 -12.86 0.81 -3.68
CA ILE A 135 -12.46 1.29 -2.36
C ILE A 135 -13.57 1.00 -1.33
N ALA A 136 -14.83 1.26 -1.66
CA ALA A 136 -15.97 1.00 -0.78
C ALA A 136 -16.16 -0.51 -0.51
N GLY A 137 -15.99 -1.36 -1.52
CA GLY A 137 -16.06 -2.82 -1.37
C GLY A 137 -15.03 -3.35 -0.37
N SER A 138 -13.82 -2.77 -0.36
CA SER A 138 -12.76 -3.14 0.59
C SER A 138 -13.08 -2.78 2.05
N MET A 139 -14.05 -1.88 2.31
CA MET A 139 -14.50 -1.58 3.67
C MET A 139 -15.18 -2.78 4.34
N VAL A 140 -15.73 -3.70 3.54
CA VAL A 140 -16.23 -4.99 4.05
C VAL A 140 -15.08 -5.80 4.65
N TRP A 141 -13.92 -5.85 3.98
CA TRP A 141 -12.73 -6.51 4.52
C TRP A 141 -12.28 -5.86 5.83
N VAL A 142 -12.27 -4.52 5.90
CA VAL A 142 -11.92 -3.80 7.13
C VAL A 142 -12.80 -4.23 8.30
N ALA A 143 -14.12 -4.20 8.11
CA ALA A 143 -15.07 -4.62 9.13
C ALA A 143 -14.84 -6.08 9.57
N LEU A 144 -14.60 -6.99 8.61
CA LEU A 144 -14.35 -8.40 8.90
C LEU A 144 -13.07 -8.64 9.69
N MET A 145 -11.98 -7.91 9.41
CA MET A 145 -10.72 -8.05 10.18
C MET A 145 -10.93 -7.65 11.64
N VAL A 146 -11.63 -6.55 11.89
CA VAL A 146 -11.95 -6.08 13.25
C VAL A 146 -12.89 -7.06 13.96
N VAL A 147 -13.98 -7.47 13.31
CA VAL A 147 -14.97 -8.39 13.90
C VAL A 147 -14.33 -9.74 14.26
N ASN A 148 -13.51 -10.31 13.39
CA ASN A 148 -12.89 -11.62 13.65
C ASN A 148 -11.87 -11.54 14.79
N MET A 149 -11.05 -10.48 14.86
CA MET A 149 -10.13 -10.24 15.97
C MET A 149 -10.88 -10.06 17.29
N MET A 150 -11.89 -9.18 17.33
CA MET A 150 -12.67 -8.90 18.54
C MET A 150 -13.39 -10.14 19.05
N ALA A 151 -14.03 -10.88 18.14
CA ALA A 151 -14.68 -12.13 18.47
C ALA A 151 -13.71 -13.14 19.09
N TRP A 152 -12.49 -13.25 18.56
CA TRP A 152 -11.49 -14.18 19.08
C TRP A 152 -11.01 -13.73 20.46
N LYS A 153 -10.80 -12.43 20.63
CA LYS A 153 -10.34 -11.85 21.90
C LYS A 153 -11.39 -11.98 23.01
N ARG A 154 -12.69 -11.90 22.69
CA ARG A 154 -13.78 -12.14 23.66
C ARG A 154 -13.80 -13.58 24.17
N GLU A 155 -13.46 -14.54 23.31
CA GLU A 155 -13.39 -15.96 23.67
C GLU A 155 -12.07 -16.32 24.36
N ASN A 156 -11.05 -15.47 24.25
CA ASN A 156 -9.72 -15.68 24.81
C ASN A 156 -9.25 -14.41 25.57
N PRO A 157 -9.93 -14.00 26.66
CA PRO A 157 -9.71 -12.71 27.32
C PRO A 157 -8.27 -12.55 27.84
N ASP A 158 -7.62 -13.62 28.29
CA ASP A 158 -6.28 -13.57 28.88
C ASP A 158 -5.14 -13.79 27.88
N GLN A 159 -5.46 -14.14 26.64
CA GLN A 159 -4.44 -14.44 25.62
C GLN A 159 -4.20 -13.22 24.71
N PRO A 160 -2.95 -12.79 24.49
CA PRO A 160 -2.66 -11.77 23.49
C PRO A 160 -2.98 -12.30 22.09
N VAL A 161 -3.56 -11.45 21.25
CA VAL A 161 -3.77 -11.79 19.83
C VAL A 161 -2.42 -11.97 19.16
N ALA A 162 -2.27 -13.01 18.33
CA ALA A 162 -1.06 -13.24 17.55
C ALA A 162 -0.64 -11.98 16.76
N LEU A 163 0.66 -11.67 16.76
CA LEU A 163 1.23 -10.50 16.08
C LEU A 163 0.73 -10.30 14.64
N PRO A 164 0.71 -11.32 13.76
CA PRO A 164 0.22 -11.13 12.39
C PRO A 164 -1.25 -10.66 12.32
N MET A 165 -2.15 -11.23 13.14
CA MET A 165 -3.54 -10.75 13.18
C MET A 165 -3.67 -9.35 13.80
N PHE A 166 -2.89 -9.06 14.84
CA PHE A 166 -2.82 -7.71 15.42
C PHE A 166 -2.43 -6.67 14.36
N ALA A 167 -1.40 -6.97 13.56
CA ALA A 167 -0.92 -6.10 12.51
C ALA A 167 -1.91 -5.97 11.34
N ILE A 168 -2.59 -7.04 10.95
CA ILE A 168 -3.67 -6.97 9.94
C ILE A 168 -4.84 -6.11 10.42
N ALA A 169 -5.23 -6.20 11.70
CA ALA A 169 -6.28 -5.33 12.24
C ALA A 169 -5.83 -3.86 12.27
N ALA A 170 -4.59 -3.57 12.64
CA ALA A 170 -4.03 -2.21 12.54
C ALA A 170 -4.01 -1.71 11.09
N THR A 171 -3.65 -2.57 10.13
CA THR A 171 -3.70 -2.29 8.68
C THR A 171 -5.12 -1.96 8.22
N ALA A 172 -6.11 -2.71 8.69
CA ALA A 172 -7.52 -2.47 8.39
C ALA A 172 -8.02 -1.11 8.89
N LEU A 173 -7.65 -0.72 10.11
CA LEU A 173 -7.99 0.58 10.67
C LEU A 173 -7.27 1.73 9.94
N LEU A 174 -5.99 1.55 9.62
CA LEU A 174 -5.22 2.49 8.80
C LEU A 174 -5.88 2.68 7.43
N TRP A 175 -6.35 1.59 6.81
CA TRP A 175 -7.04 1.66 5.52
C TRP A 175 -8.40 2.33 5.62
N ALA A 176 -9.20 2.09 6.67
CA ALA A 176 -10.45 2.82 6.88
C ALA A 176 -10.22 4.33 6.94
N TRP A 177 -9.18 4.78 7.64
CA TRP A 177 -8.81 6.19 7.65
C TRP A 177 -8.38 6.68 6.27
N ALA A 178 -7.43 6.00 5.64
CA ALA A 178 -6.93 6.38 4.32
C ALA A 178 -8.06 6.44 3.28
N ALA A 179 -8.93 5.44 3.22
CA ALA A 179 -10.03 5.35 2.27
C ALA A 179 -11.08 6.45 2.48
N SER A 180 -11.23 6.99 3.70
CA SER A 180 -12.26 8.00 4.00
C SER A 180 -12.12 9.25 3.14
N GLY A 181 -10.90 9.76 2.95
CA GLY A 181 -10.63 10.96 2.14
C GLY A 181 -11.11 10.83 0.71
N VAL A 182 -10.59 9.82 0.00
CA VAL A 182 -10.95 9.52 -1.39
C VAL A 182 -12.42 9.10 -1.55
N LEU A 183 -13.02 8.39 -0.59
CA LEU A 183 -14.44 8.04 -0.67
C LEU A 183 -15.33 9.28 -0.56
N ILE A 184 -15.00 10.21 0.32
CA ILE A 184 -15.73 11.48 0.46
C ILE A 184 -15.52 12.35 -0.79
N GLU A 185 -14.29 12.47 -1.29
CA GLU A 185 -14.00 13.20 -2.54
C GLU A 185 -14.79 12.63 -3.72
N LEU A 186 -14.74 11.30 -3.92
CA LEU A 186 -15.47 10.63 -4.99
C LEU A 186 -16.98 10.85 -4.85
N ALA A 187 -17.54 10.65 -3.66
CA ALA A 187 -18.99 10.72 -3.44
C ALA A 187 -19.55 12.15 -3.50
N CYS A 188 -18.81 13.14 -2.98
CA CYS A 188 -19.31 14.49 -2.80
C CYS A 188 -18.90 15.45 -3.92
N ILE A 189 -17.80 15.18 -4.64
CA ILE A 189 -17.26 16.08 -5.66
C ILE A 189 -17.26 15.39 -7.03
N LEU A 190 -16.48 14.33 -7.20
CA LEU A 190 -16.19 13.78 -8.53
C LEU A 190 -17.38 13.07 -9.17
N LEU A 191 -18.08 12.21 -8.44
CA LEU A 191 -19.25 11.48 -8.98
C LEU A 191 -20.41 12.42 -9.33
N PRO A 192 -20.86 13.34 -8.44
CA PRO A 192 -21.91 14.29 -8.79
C PRO A 192 -21.52 15.13 -10.00
N ARG A 193 -20.25 15.59 -10.06
CA ARG A 193 -19.77 16.40 -11.18
C ARG A 193 -19.71 15.62 -12.49
N ALA A 194 -19.22 14.38 -12.47
CA ALA A 194 -19.04 13.54 -13.65
C ALA A 194 -20.35 13.01 -14.24
N PHE A 195 -21.40 12.84 -13.42
CA PHE A 195 -22.75 12.51 -13.88
C PHE A 195 -23.64 13.73 -14.17
N GLY A 196 -23.13 14.95 -13.95
CA GLY A 196 -23.86 16.19 -14.20
C GLY A 196 -24.96 16.49 -13.17
N TRP A 197 -24.87 15.93 -11.96
CA TRP A 197 -25.78 16.22 -10.84
C TRP A 197 -25.38 17.50 -10.09
N SER A 198 -24.16 17.99 -10.30
CA SER A 198 -23.62 19.21 -9.69
C SER A 198 -22.62 19.87 -10.63
N ASP A 199 -22.55 21.20 -10.59
CA ASP A 199 -21.52 22.00 -11.26
C ASP A 199 -20.31 22.28 -10.34
N LEU A 200 -20.37 21.88 -9.07
CA LEU A 200 -19.30 22.09 -8.10
C LEU A 200 -18.05 21.29 -8.49
N ILE A 201 -16.92 21.98 -8.60
CA ILE A 201 -15.60 21.39 -8.81
C ILE A 201 -14.55 22.15 -8.01
N ASP A 202 -14.58 22.00 -6.69
CA ASP A 202 -13.60 22.61 -5.79
C ASP A 202 -12.31 21.78 -5.79
N ALA A 203 -11.33 22.22 -6.59
CA ALA A 203 -10.05 21.53 -6.72
C ALA A 203 -9.23 21.53 -5.42
N ALA A 204 -9.32 22.59 -4.63
CA ALA A 204 -8.59 22.71 -3.37
C ALA A 204 -9.15 21.74 -2.32
N LEU A 205 -10.48 21.70 -2.18
CA LEU A 205 -11.14 20.75 -1.29
C LEU A 205 -10.91 19.31 -1.74
N ALA A 206 -11.01 19.03 -3.04
CA ALA A 206 -10.76 17.70 -3.59
C ALA A 206 -9.35 17.21 -3.26
N ARG A 207 -8.32 18.02 -3.53
CA ARG A 207 -6.92 17.71 -3.19
C ARG A 207 -6.71 17.55 -1.68
N THR A 208 -7.35 18.38 -0.86
CA THR A 208 -7.29 18.29 0.61
C THR A 208 -7.88 16.96 1.09
N LEU A 209 -9.06 16.58 0.60
CA LEU A 209 -9.68 15.29 0.93
C LEU A 209 -8.83 14.12 0.45
N PHE A 210 -8.34 14.17 -0.79
CA PHE A 210 -7.46 13.14 -1.34
C PHE A 210 -6.15 13.02 -0.55
N SER A 211 -5.63 14.11 0.02
CA SER A 211 -4.39 14.08 0.81
C SER A 211 -4.49 13.19 2.05
N VAL A 212 -5.68 13.07 2.65
CA VAL A 212 -5.96 12.13 3.75
C VAL A 212 -5.66 10.68 3.30
N THR A 213 -5.98 10.38 2.04
CA THR A 213 -5.67 9.09 1.41
C THR A 213 -4.20 9.02 1.00
N LEU A 214 -3.68 10.02 0.29
CA LEU A 214 -2.45 9.96 -0.49
C LEU A 214 -1.22 9.57 0.34
N HIS A 215 -1.15 9.99 1.60
CA HIS A 215 -0.08 9.55 2.49
C HIS A 215 -0.38 8.21 3.14
N ALA A 216 -1.56 8.05 3.75
CA ALA A 216 -1.87 6.85 4.53
C ALA A 216 -1.96 5.59 3.66
N ILE A 217 -2.39 5.72 2.40
CA ILE A 217 -2.52 4.60 1.46
C ILE A 217 -1.18 3.89 1.19
N VAL A 218 -0.06 4.61 1.22
CA VAL A 218 1.25 3.98 0.94
C VAL A 218 1.67 3.02 2.05
N TYR A 219 1.23 3.24 3.28
CA TYR A 219 1.43 2.28 4.36
C TYR A 219 0.49 1.10 4.26
N PHE A 220 -0.75 1.30 3.80
CA PHE A 220 -1.64 0.17 3.49
C PHE A 220 -1.00 -0.78 2.48
N TRP A 221 -0.29 -0.25 1.46
CA TRP A 221 0.49 -1.05 0.52
C TRP A 221 1.65 -1.77 1.20
N LEU A 222 2.35 -1.07 2.09
CA LEU A 222 3.56 -1.55 2.78
C LEU A 222 3.28 -2.63 3.84
N MET A 223 2.12 -2.58 4.48
CA MET A 223 1.83 -3.41 5.66
C MET A 223 1.98 -4.92 5.42
N PRO A 224 1.49 -5.54 4.33
CA PRO A 224 1.74 -6.96 4.07
C PRO A 224 3.22 -7.34 4.07
N ALA A 225 4.08 -6.50 3.46
CA ALA A 225 5.52 -6.72 3.45
C ALA A 225 6.11 -6.67 4.87
N TYR A 226 5.71 -5.67 5.67
CA TYR A 226 6.18 -5.53 7.04
C TYR A 226 5.68 -6.65 7.95
N ILE A 227 4.44 -7.12 7.77
CA ILE A 227 3.93 -8.28 8.48
C ILE A 227 4.78 -9.50 8.13
N ALA A 228 5.09 -9.73 6.86
CA ALA A 228 5.99 -10.81 6.46
C ALA A 228 7.40 -10.66 7.05
N PHE A 229 7.95 -9.44 7.10
CA PHE A 229 9.22 -9.19 7.78
C PHE A 229 9.20 -9.62 9.24
N TYR A 230 8.16 -9.24 9.98
CA TYR A 230 8.09 -9.53 11.41
C TYR A 230 7.75 -10.99 11.71
N THR A 231 6.99 -11.65 10.82
CA THR A 231 6.32 -12.91 11.16
C THR A 231 6.79 -14.10 10.34
N LEU A 232 7.30 -13.91 9.12
CA LEU A 232 7.74 -15.00 8.25
C LEU A 232 9.27 -15.06 8.16
N VAL A 233 9.91 -13.92 7.88
CA VAL A 233 11.35 -13.83 7.61
C VAL A 233 12.23 -14.46 8.70
N PRO A 234 12.05 -14.19 10.01
CA PRO A 234 12.93 -14.75 11.03
C PRO A 234 12.83 -16.27 11.11
N GLN A 235 11.65 -16.83 10.82
CA GLN A 235 11.41 -18.27 10.87
C GLN A 235 12.12 -18.98 9.72
N VAL A 236 11.93 -18.50 8.48
CA VAL A 236 12.55 -19.10 7.28
C VAL A 236 14.05 -18.90 7.23
N ALA A 237 14.58 -17.83 7.84
CA ALA A 237 16.01 -17.65 8.00
C ALA A 237 16.66 -18.68 8.96
N GLY A 238 15.85 -19.44 9.71
CA GLY A 238 16.31 -20.39 10.73
C GLY A 238 16.64 -19.73 12.06
N GLY A 239 16.03 -18.58 12.36
CA GLY A 239 16.20 -17.84 13.60
C GLY A 239 14.87 -17.59 14.33
N ARG A 240 14.81 -16.45 15.02
CA ARG A 240 13.61 -15.99 15.73
C ARG A 240 13.49 -14.49 15.62
N LEU A 241 12.25 -13.98 15.75
CA LEU A 241 12.02 -12.55 15.83
C LEU A 241 12.75 -11.96 17.05
N TYR A 242 13.43 -10.84 16.84
CA TYR A 242 14.17 -10.14 17.89
C TYR A 242 13.27 -9.71 19.06
N SER A 243 12.09 -9.14 18.77
CA SER A 243 11.13 -8.73 19.79
C SER A 243 9.70 -8.61 19.23
N ASP A 244 8.77 -9.37 19.81
CA ASP A 244 7.32 -9.25 19.54
C ASP A 244 6.81 -7.86 19.93
N THR A 245 7.21 -7.35 21.10
CA THR A 245 6.84 -6.03 21.61
C THR A 245 7.23 -4.91 20.66
N MET A 246 8.45 -4.96 20.10
CA MET A 246 8.88 -3.96 19.12
C MET A 246 8.08 -4.04 17.81
N GLY A 247 7.72 -5.26 17.38
CA GLY A 247 6.81 -5.44 16.26
C GLY A 247 5.45 -4.77 16.51
N ARG A 248 4.82 -5.05 17.66
CA ARG A 248 3.54 -4.42 18.02
C ARG A 248 3.65 -2.90 18.10
N LEU A 249 4.71 -2.39 18.71
CA LEU A 249 4.97 -0.97 18.80
C LEU A 249 5.11 -0.32 17.42
N ALA A 250 5.84 -0.96 16.49
CA ALA A 250 5.97 -0.48 15.12
C ALA A 250 4.60 -0.34 14.42
N PHE A 251 3.73 -1.35 14.52
CA PHE A 251 2.39 -1.28 13.93
C PHE A 251 1.47 -0.24 14.60
N VAL A 252 1.58 -0.04 15.91
CA VAL A 252 0.87 1.06 16.61
C VAL A 252 1.37 2.41 16.13
N MET A 253 2.69 2.59 16.00
CA MET A 253 3.29 3.83 15.51
C MET A 253 2.90 4.10 14.06
N PHE A 254 2.87 3.09 13.19
CA PHE A 254 2.33 3.25 11.83
C PHE A 254 0.87 3.68 11.86
N LEU A 255 0.02 3.03 12.66
CA LEU A 255 -1.38 3.40 12.76
C LEU A 255 -1.56 4.84 13.23
N VAL A 256 -0.84 5.29 14.26
CA VAL A 256 -1.02 6.62 14.86
C VAL A 256 -0.38 7.72 14.01
N PHE A 257 0.86 7.52 13.57
CA PHE A 257 1.62 8.57 12.88
C PHE A 257 1.23 8.71 11.40
N SER A 258 0.60 7.71 10.79
CA SER A 258 0.17 7.81 9.38
C SER A 258 -1.15 8.58 9.20
N LEU A 259 -1.92 8.87 10.27
CA LEU A 259 -3.22 9.53 10.13
C LEU A 259 -3.10 11.03 9.79
N PRO A 260 -2.32 11.85 10.53
CA PRO A 260 -2.43 13.31 10.45
C PRO A 260 -1.28 13.95 9.64
N VAL A 261 -0.96 13.39 8.48
CA VAL A 261 0.29 13.73 7.74
C VAL A 261 0.09 13.93 6.23
N GLY A 262 -1.15 13.79 5.75
CA GLY A 262 -1.49 13.88 4.32
C GLY A 262 -1.09 15.18 3.63
N LEU A 263 -1.13 16.30 4.36
CA LEU A 263 -0.90 17.62 3.77
C LEU A 263 0.54 17.87 3.36
N HIS A 264 1.50 16.99 3.70
CA HIS A 264 2.84 17.11 3.14
C HIS A 264 2.86 16.91 1.62
N HIS A 265 1.82 16.31 1.03
CA HIS A 265 1.68 16.23 -0.42
C HIS A 265 1.23 17.57 -1.02
N LEU A 266 0.75 18.49 -0.19
CA LEU A 266 0.20 19.79 -0.55
C LEU A 266 1.08 20.94 -0.03
N LEU A 267 2.38 20.68 0.22
CA LEU A 267 3.31 21.72 0.69
C LEU A 267 3.43 22.88 -0.30
N MET A 268 3.23 22.61 -1.60
CA MET A 268 3.30 23.61 -2.67
C MET A 268 1.93 24.23 -3.00
N ASP A 269 0.85 23.76 -2.37
CA ASP A 269 -0.52 24.21 -2.66
C ASP A 269 -0.79 25.56 -1.96
N PRO A 270 -1.33 26.57 -2.66
CA PRO A 270 -1.53 27.90 -2.08
C PRO A 270 -2.62 27.97 -0.99
N GLU A 271 -3.51 26.97 -0.91
CA GLU A 271 -4.70 26.99 -0.08
C GLU A 271 -4.44 26.68 1.41
N HIS A 272 -3.20 26.29 1.75
CA HIS A 272 -2.81 25.98 3.12
C HIS A 272 -1.78 26.97 3.67
N GLY A 273 -2.04 27.48 4.87
CA GLY A 273 -1.11 28.35 5.57
C GLY A 273 0.22 27.67 5.91
N SER A 274 1.30 28.45 5.92
CA SER A 274 2.66 27.96 6.19
C SER A 274 2.81 27.26 7.55
N GLY A 275 2.07 27.70 8.58
CA GLY A 275 2.06 27.06 9.89
C GLY A 275 1.55 25.61 9.86
N PHE A 276 0.47 25.34 9.11
CA PHE A 276 -0.03 23.97 8.93
C PHE A 276 0.95 23.11 8.12
N LYS A 277 1.55 23.67 7.07
CA LYS A 277 2.58 22.98 6.28
C LYS A 277 3.80 22.58 7.11
N PHE A 278 4.27 23.48 7.97
CA PHE A 278 5.37 23.20 8.91
C PHE A 278 5.00 22.11 9.91
N LEU A 279 3.82 22.20 10.53
CA LEU A 279 3.34 21.18 11.47
C LEU A 279 3.25 19.80 10.79
N GLN A 280 2.74 19.75 9.56
CA GLN A 280 2.60 18.52 8.79
C GLN A 280 3.95 17.92 8.40
N SER A 281 4.92 18.75 8.02
CA SER A 281 6.31 18.33 7.82
C SER A 281 6.88 17.69 9.09
N LEU A 282 6.73 18.33 10.26
CA LEU A 282 7.19 17.79 11.55
C LEU A 282 6.53 16.44 11.88
N LEU A 283 5.20 16.35 11.78
CA LEU A 283 4.47 15.12 12.05
C LEU A 283 4.88 13.99 11.10
N THR A 284 5.22 14.31 9.85
CA THR A 284 5.66 13.32 8.87
C THR A 284 7.01 12.71 9.25
N PHE A 285 7.93 13.46 9.85
CA PHE A 285 9.19 12.91 10.35
C PHE A 285 8.98 11.82 11.41
N LEU A 286 7.91 11.88 12.19
CA LEU A 286 7.59 10.83 13.16
C LEU A 286 7.29 9.48 12.50
N VAL A 287 6.84 9.48 11.24
CA VAL A 287 6.56 8.24 10.51
C VAL A 287 7.84 7.51 10.08
N ALA A 288 9.00 8.17 10.13
CA ALA A 288 10.28 7.50 9.94
C ALA A 288 10.62 6.55 11.11
N LEU A 289 10.14 6.83 12.32
CA LEU A 289 10.43 6.06 13.52
C LEU A 289 10.02 4.58 13.42
N PRO A 290 8.76 4.22 13.04
CA PRO A 290 8.40 2.81 12.90
C PRO A 290 9.20 2.08 11.81
N THR A 291 9.61 2.77 10.74
CA THR A 291 10.49 2.20 9.72
C THR A 291 11.89 1.93 10.26
N LEU A 292 12.50 2.87 10.99
CA LEU A 292 13.81 2.66 11.62
C LEU A 292 13.77 1.51 12.64
N LEU A 293 12.70 1.45 13.44
CA LEU A 293 12.47 0.36 14.38
C LEU A 293 12.35 -0.99 13.66
N THR A 294 11.68 -1.02 12.50
CA THR A 294 11.57 -2.21 11.66
C THR A 294 12.92 -2.63 11.12
N VAL A 295 13.65 -1.73 10.45
CA VAL A 295 14.98 -2.03 9.90
C VAL A 295 15.90 -2.61 10.97
N PHE A 296 15.94 -2.00 12.16
CA PHE A 296 16.71 -2.52 13.28
C PHE A 296 16.24 -3.93 13.71
N SER A 297 14.94 -4.10 13.96
CA SER A 297 14.37 -5.36 14.46
C SER A 297 14.60 -6.52 13.50
N ILE A 298 14.45 -6.29 12.20
CA ILE A 298 14.60 -7.31 11.17
C ILE A 298 16.06 -7.64 10.92
N THR A 299 16.94 -6.62 10.88
CA THR A 299 18.39 -6.84 10.79
C THR A 299 18.90 -7.64 11.98
N ALA A 300 18.47 -7.31 13.20
CA ALA A 300 18.83 -8.07 14.40
C ALA A 300 18.30 -9.51 14.37
N SER A 301 17.09 -9.73 13.83
CA SER A 301 16.52 -11.07 13.66
C SER A 301 17.31 -11.92 12.66
N LEU A 302 17.73 -11.31 11.54
CA LEU A 302 18.59 -11.95 10.55
C LEU A 302 20.00 -12.18 11.09
N GLU A 303 20.55 -11.28 11.88
CA GLU A 303 21.84 -11.48 12.55
C GLU A 303 21.78 -12.67 13.51
N ILE A 304 20.71 -12.80 14.31
CA ILE A 304 20.49 -13.98 15.16
C ILE A 304 20.49 -15.25 14.31
N ALA A 305 19.73 -15.27 13.21
CA ALA A 305 19.67 -16.41 12.30
C ALA A 305 21.05 -16.75 11.71
N GLY A 306 21.77 -15.77 11.15
CA GLY A 306 23.09 -15.96 10.58
C GLY A 306 24.13 -16.42 11.60
N ARG A 307 24.05 -15.96 12.85
CA ARG A 307 24.92 -16.42 13.95
C ARG A 307 24.61 -17.85 14.38
N LEU A 308 23.34 -18.23 14.44
CA LEU A 308 22.94 -19.63 14.69
C LEU A 308 23.43 -20.58 13.59
N ARG A 309 23.58 -20.06 12.35
CA ARG A 309 24.16 -20.77 11.20
C ARG A 309 25.69 -20.72 11.15
N GLY A 310 26.35 -20.33 12.25
CA GLY A 310 27.81 -20.36 12.37
C GLY A 310 28.54 -19.10 11.89
N GLY A 311 27.82 -18.04 11.51
CA GLY A 311 28.42 -16.77 11.15
C GLY A 311 29.14 -16.10 12.32
N ARG A 312 30.39 -15.65 12.11
CA ARG A 312 31.26 -15.07 13.14
C ARG A 312 31.74 -13.66 12.77
N GLY A 313 32.27 -12.94 13.77
CA GLY A 313 32.77 -11.58 13.58
C GLY A 313 31.66 -10.56 13.31
N LEU A 314 32.04 -9.42 12.74
CA LEU A 314 31.14 -8.29 12.47
C LEU A 314 30.14 -8.58 11.34
N LEU A 315 30.60 -9.20 10.25
CA LEU A 315 29.78 -9.39 9.03
C LEU A 315 29.64 -10.85 8.58
N GLY A 316 30.27 -11.82 9.26
CA GLY A 316 30.21 -13.22 8.84
C GLY A 316 28.81 -13.84 8.95
N TRP A 317 27.92 -13.26 9.75
CA TRP A 317 26.51 -13.66 9.81
C TRP A 317 25.76 -13.42 8.50
N VAL A 318 26.12 -12.38 7.74
CA VAL A 318 25.49 -12.05 6.45
C VAL A 318 25.72 -13.18 5.45
N ARG A 319 26.95 -13.68 5.33
CA ARG A 319 27.29 -14.80 4.43
C ARG A 319 26.67 -16.13 4.87
N ALA A 320 26.39 -16.30 6.16
CA ALA A 320 25.83 -17.53 6.73
C ALA A 320 24.30 -17.65 6.57
N LEU A 321 23.61 -16.57 6.20
CA LEU A 321 22.18 -16.61 5.89
C LEU A 321 21.88 -17.57 4.73
N PRO A 322 20.70 -18.23 4.72
CA PRO A 322 20.29 -19.09 3.61
C PRO A 322 19.85 -18.24 2.41
N TRP A 323 20.81 -17.77 1.61
CA TRP A 323 20.54 -16.95 0.43
C TRP A 323 19.80 -17.69 -0.69
N ASP A 324 19.79 -19.03 -0.61
CA ASP A 324 19.00 -19.93 -1.45
C ASP A 324 17.51 -19.93 -1.06
N GLU A 325 17.14 -19.45 0.14
CA GLU A 325 15.73 -19.28 0.50
C GLU A 325 15.14 -18.00 -0.09
N PRO A 326 14.11 -18.09 -0.99
CA PRO A 326 13.61 -16.93 -1.72
C PRO A 326 13.11 -15.79 -0.83
N MET A 327 12.48 -16.10 0.32
CA MET A 327 12.01 -15.08 1.26
C MET A 327 13.17 -14.32 1.92
N VAL A 328 14.31 -14.97 2.17
CA VAL A 328 15.51 -14.32 2.74
C VAL A 328 16.18 -13.42 1.70
N LEU A 329 16.28 -13.89 0.45
CA LEU A 329 16.77 -13.06 -0.65
C LEU A 329 15.85 -11.84 -0.88
N ALA A 330 14.53 -12.08 -0.91
CA ALA A 330 13.54 -11.05 -1.16
C ALA A 330 13.54 -9.94 -0.09
N VAL A 331 13.59 -10.30 1.21
CA VAL A 331 13.67 -9.27 2.27
C VAL A 331 14.96 -8.47 2.18
N ALA A 332 16.09 -9.08 1.82
CA ALA A 332 17.35 -8.37 1.69
C ALA A 332 17.32 -7.37 0.53
N LEU A 333 16.83 -7.78 -0.64
CA LEU A 333 16.63 -6.90 -1.80
C LEU A 333 15.62 -5.80 -1.49
N SER A 334 14.55 -6.14 -0.77
CA SER A 334 13.52 -5.22 -0.33
C SER A 334 14.08 -4.15 0.62
N LEU A 335 14.85 -4.53 1.65
CA LEU A 335 15.51 -3.57 2.55
C LEU A 335 16.56 -2.71 1.82
N LEU A 336 17.27 -3.29 0.84
CA LEU A 336 18.21 -2.55 -0.01
C LEU A 336 17.51 -1.46 -0.82
N MET A 337 16.30 -1.70 -1.33
CA MET A 337 15.51 -0.69 -2.03
C MET A 337 14.84 0.30 -1.06
N LEU A 338 14.42 -0.18 0.11
CA LEU A 338 13.81 0.65 1.16
C LEU A 338 14.78 1.71 1.69
N ALA A 339 16.10 1.45 1.73
CA ALA A 339 17.06 2.41 2.27
C ALA A 339 17.16 3.72 1.44
N PRO A 340 17.49 3.70 0.12
CA PRO A 340 17.48 4.90 -0.71
C PRO A 340 16.07 5.45 -0.92
N GLY A 341 15.05 4.58 -0.98
CA GLY A 341 13.65 5.00 -0.99
C GLY A 341 13.32 5.83 0.24
N GLY A 342 13.49 5.29 1.44
CA GLY A 342 13.24 5.98 2.71
C GLY A 342 14.03 7.28 2.85
N PHE A 343 15.31 7.30 2.44
CA PHE A 343 16.11 8.53 2.40
C PHE A 343 15.49 9.60 1.49
N GLY A 344 15.05 9.22 0.29
CA GLY A 344 14.32 10.12 -0.60
C GLY A 344 13.03 10.67 0.02
N GLY A 345 12.37 9.88 0.87
CA GLY A 345 11.15 10.28 1.59
C GLY A 345 11.41 11.33 2.66
N LEU A 346 12.54 11.22 3.38
CA LEU A 346 12.99 12.24 4.34
C LEU A 346 13.27 13.58 3.65
N ILE A 347 13.82 13.56 2.43
CA ILE A 347 13.97 14.75 1.60
C ILE A 347 12.60 15.29 1.17
N ASN A 348 11.69 14.42 0.74
CA ASN A 348 10.34 14.82 0.32
C ASN A 348 9.54 15.50 1.43
N MET A 349 9.64 15.02 2.68
CA MET A 349 8.90 15.61 3.80
C MET A 349 9.54 16.88 4.37
N SER A 350 10.78 17.18 3.97
CA SER A 350 11.50 18.39 4.39
C SER A 350 10.97 19.60 3.63
N TYR A 351 10.23 20.49 4.30
CA TYR A 351 9.44 21.55 3.65
C TYR A 351 10.21 22.37 2.60
N ALA A 352 11.39 22.88 2.94
CA ALA A 352 12.21 23.67 2.02
C ALA A 352 12.82 22.84 0.88
N MET A 353 13.22 21.59 1.15
CA MET A 353 13.79 20.72 0.10
C MET A 353 12.71 20.26 -0.87
N ASN A 354 11.48 20.02 -0.39
CA ASN A 354 10.36 19.62 -1.24
C ASN A 354 10.13 20.62 -2.38
N ALA A 355 10.26 21.93 -2.12
CA ALA A 355 10.09 22.96 -3.15
C ALA A 355 11.01 22.78 -4.37
N MET A 356 12.18 22.15 -4.20
CA MET A 356 13.16 21.95 -5.27
C MET A 356 12.92 20.69 -6.10
N ILE A 357 12.15 19.74 -5.57
CA ILE A 357 12.01 18.38 -6.11
C ILE A 357 10.55 17.97 -6.34
N HIS A 358 9.58 18.75 -5.88
CA HIS A 358 8.14 18.52 -6.07
C HIS A 358 7.80 18.39 -7.56
N ASN A 359 6.95 17.40 -7.91
CA ASN A 359 6.56 17.07 -9.28
C ASN A 359 7.72 16.77 -10.27
N THR A 360 8.93 16.47 -9.77
CA THR A 360 10.04 15.98 -10.61
C THR A 360 10.13 14.45 -10.58
N SER A 361 10.99 13.88 -11.44
CA SER A 361 11.28 12.44 -11.45
C SER A 361 11.85 11.92 -10.12
N TRP A 362 12.35 12.78 -9.23
CA TRP A 362 12.78 12.40 -7.89
C TRP A 362 11.65 11.71 -7.11
N VAL A 363 10.44 12.29 -7.13
CA VAL A 363 9.27 11.75 -6.41
C VAL A 363 8.91 10.37 -6.97
N THR A 364 8.94 10.23 -8.30
CA THR A 364 8.68 8.96 -8.98
C THR A 364 9.71 7.91 -8.59
N ALA A 365 11.01 8.24 -8.61
CA ALA A 365 12.08 7.31 -8.26
C ALA A 365 12.03 6.87 -6.79
N HIS A 366 11.90 7.82 -5.86
CA HIS A 366 11.69 7.57 -4.44
C HIS A 366 10.57 6.55 -4.23
N PHE A 367 9.42 6.82 -4.85
CA PHE A 367 8.25 5.99 -4.66
C PHE A 367 8.40 4.61 -5.30
N HIS A 368 9.05 4.48 -6.46
CA HIS A 368 9.32 3.17 -7.09
C HIS A 368 10.27 2.29 -6.27
N LEU A 369 11.25 2.89 -5.58
CA LEU A 369 12.14 2.15 -4.67
C LEU A 369 11.38 1.55 -3.48
N ILE A 370 10.40 2.29 -2.93
CA ILE A 370 9.55 1.77 -1.85
C ILE A 370 8.51 0.82 -2.42
N PHE A 371 7.68 1.26 -3.34
CA PHE A 371 6.56 0.46 -3.85
C PHE A 371 7.03 -0.72 -4.70
N GLY A 372 7.68 -0.46 -5.84
CA GLY A 372 8.18 -1.52 -6.71
C GLY A 372 9.29 -2.35 -6.04
N GLY A 373 10.24 -1.68 -5.38
CA GLY A 373 11.41 -2.31 -4.80
C GLY A 373 11.17 -3.00 -3.45
N THR A 374 10.33 -2.46 -2.57
CA THR A 374 10.06 -3.07 -1.25
C THR A 374 8.76 -3.86 -1.28
N VAL A 375 7.66 -3.20 -1.64
CA VAL A 375 6.31 -3.77 -1.53
C VAL A 375 6.10 -4.91 -2.53
N VAL A 376 6.31 -4.66 -3.82
CA VAL A 376 6.02 -5.64 -4.87
C VAL A 376 6.96 -6.84 -4.80
N ILE A 377 8.25 -6.66 -4.49
CA ILE A 377 9.18 -7.78 -4.23
C ILE A 377 8.63 -8.70 -3.14
N MET A 378 8.18 -8.11 -2.03
CA MET A 378 7.63 -8.90 -0.92
C MET A 378 6.28 -9.51 -1.24
N TYR A 379 5.46 -8.90 -2.11
CA TYR A 379 4.21 -9.52 -2.56
C TYR A 379 4.47 -10.84 -3.29
N PHE A 380 5.50 -10.88 -4.16
CA PHE A 380 5.92 -12.13 -4.80
C PHE A 380 6.45 -13.15 -3.78
N ALA A 381 7.27 -12.70 -2.81
CA ALA A 381 7.82 -13.59 -1.79
C ALA A 381 6.75 -14.19 -0.85
N ILE A 382 5.68 -13.44 -0.56
CA ILE A 382 4.55 -13.92 0.25
C ILE A 382 3.65 -14.88 -0.54
N ALA A 383 3.57 -14.73 -1.86
CA ALA A 383 2.75 -15.56 -2.72
C ALA A 383 3.41 -16.91 -3.05
N TYR A 384 4.74 -16.95 -3.08
CA TYR A 384 5.56 -18.17 -3.16
C TYR A 384 5.45 -18.98 -1.86
#